data_AF-A0A3B8IGV9-F1
#
_entry.id   AF-A0A3B8IGV9-F1
#
_cell.length_a   1.000
_cell.length_b   1.000
_cell.length_c   1.000
_cell.angle_alpha   90.00
_cell.angle_beta   90.00
_cell.angle_gamma   90.00
#
_symmetry.space_group_name_H-M   'P 1'
#
loop_
_entity.id
_entity.type
_entity.pdbx_description
1 polymer ?
#
loop_
_entity_poly.entity_id
_entity_poly.type
_entity_poly.pdbx_seq_one_letter_code
_entity_poly.pdbx_strand_id
1 'polypeptide(L)'
;MQSLKKIVLVVLAVANLGTSLMTPLVYLDFELRQDYIATVLCVEREKPITMCMGSCFLTDRLKALYDQQEERDEVMPPSEVQMAMPPAYKMPRNQPRLQMLLQDETPQSDLAQYKSVVTDIFHPPQVVG
;
A
#
# COMPACT_ATOMS: atom_id res chain seq x y z
N MET A 1 -43.27 8.54 -22.93
CA MET A 1 -43.00 7.83 -21.65
C MET A 1 -41.84 6.82 -21.72
N GLN A 2 -41.61 6.08 -22.82
CA GLN A 2 -40.48 5.12 -22.91
C GLN A 2 -39.09 5.77 -22.82
N SER A 3 -38.88 6.93 -23.45
CA SER A 3 -37.61 7.65 -23.40
C SER A 3 -37.27 8.13 -21.98
N LEU A 4 -38.28 8.51 -21.20
CA LEU A 4 -38.12 8.93 -19.81
C LEU A 4 -37.62 7.77 -18.93
N LYS A 5 -38.17 6.56 -19.11
CA LYS A 5 -37.70 5.36 -18.39
C LYS A 5 -36.23 5.04 -18.69
N LYS A 6 -35.81 5.20 -19.96
CA LYS A 6 -34.42 5.00 -20.37
C LYS A 6 -33.49 6.05 -19.75
N ILE A 7 -33.90 7.31 -19.70
CA ILE A 7 -33.13 8.38 -19.04
C ILE A 7 -32.99 8.09 -17.55
N VAL A 8 -34.08 7.72 -16.87
CA VAL A 8 -34.03 7.38 -15.44
C VAL A 8 -33.08 6.20 -15.18
N LEU A 9 -33.11 5.15 -16.03
CA LEU A 9 -32.18 4.03 -15.93
C LEU A 9 -30.72 4.45 -16.11
N VAL A 10 -30.42 5.29 -17.11
CA VAL A 10 -29.06 5.79 -17.35
C VAL A 10 -28.59 6.64 -16.17
N VAL A 11 -29.43 7.54 -15.66
CA VAL A 11 -29.10 8.39 -14.52
C VAL A 11 -28.81 7.57 -13.28
N LEU A 12 -29.63 6.56 -12.98
CA LEU A 12 -29.40 5.66 -11.85
C LEU A 12 -28.10 4.86 -12.03
N ALA A 13 -27.82 4.35 -13.23
CA ALA A 13 -26.58 3.63 -13.50
C ALA A 13 -25.34 4.51 -13.29
N VAL A 14 -25.36 5.75 -13.80
CA VAL A 14 -24.26 6.72 -13.63
C VAL A 14 -24.08 7.12 -12.17
N ALA A 15 -25.18 7.31 -11.41
CA ALA A 15 -25.10 7.66 -9.99
C ALA A 15 -24.41 6.57 -9.14
N ASN A 16 -24.65 5.29 -9.43
CA ASN A 16 -24.00 4.18 -8.73
C ASN A 16 -22.52 4.02 -9.11
N LEU A 17 -22.14 4.36 -10.34
CA LEU A 17 -20.74 4.37 -10.77
C LEU A 17 -19.95 5.50 -10.10
N GLY A 18 -20.58 6.66 -9.91
CA GLY A 18 -19.95 7.83 -9.29
C GLY A 18 -19.40 7.57 -7.88
N THR A 19 -20.11 6.77 -7.07
CA THR A 19 -19.65 6.43 -5.71
C THR A 19 -18.48 5.45 -5.73
N SER A 20 -18.45 4.54 -6.69
CA SER A 20 -17.41 3.49 -6.80
C SER A 20 -16.09 4.02 -7.40
N LEU A 21 -16.13 5.14 -8.11
CA LEU A 21 -14.98 5.72 -8.81
C LEU A 21 -14.16 6.72 -7.96
N MET A 22 -14.62 7.07 -6.76
CA MET A 22 -13.93 8.04 -5.88
C MET A 22 -12.49 7.63 -5.55
N THR A 23 -12.29 6.42 -5.04
CA THR A 23 -10.97 5.90 -4.64
C THR A 23 -9.97 5.77 -5.81
N PRO A 24 -10.32 5.11 -6.94
CA PRO A 24 -9.38 5.03 -8.06
C PRO A 24 -9.10 6.40 -8.68
N LEU A 25 -10.05 7.33 -8.66
CA LEU A 25 -9.83 8.69 -9.14
C LEU A 25 -8.80 9.46 -8.29
N VAL A 26 -8.84 9.30 -6.96
CA VAL A 26 -7.83 9.88 -6.06
C VAL A 26 -6.44 9.30 -6.32
N TYR A 27 -6.34 8.00 -6.59
CA TYR A 27 -5.07 7.37 -6.93
C TYR A 27 -4.51 7.87 -8.26
N LEU A 28 -5.36 7.98 -9.28
CA LEU A 28 -4.96 8.53 -10.59
C LEU A 28 -4.51 9.99 -10.48
N ASP A 29 -5.24 10.80 -9.74
CA ASP A 29 -4.89 12.20 -9.51
C ASP A 29 -3.57 12.37 -8.74
N PHE A 30 -3.31 11.47 -7.78
CA PHE A 30 -2.03 11.40 -7.08
C PHE A 30 -0.89 11.04 -8.02
N GLU A 31 -1.04 9.99 -8.83
CA GLU A 31 0.00 9.53 -9.75
C GLU A 31 0.36 10.61 -10.78
N LEU A 32 -0.65 11.28 -11.34
CA LEU A 32 -0.47 12.38 -12.31
C LEU A 32 0.29 13.59 -11.73
N ARG A 33 0.30 13.75 -10.40
CA ARG A 33 0.88 14.91 -9.70
C ARG A 33 1.92 14.51 -8.66
N GLN A 34 2.43 13.28 -8.72
CA GLN A 34 3.28 12.73 -7.66
C GLN A 34 4.53 13.57 -7.44
N ASP A 35 5.18 14.02 -8.51
CA ASP A 35 6.37 14.87 -8.45
C ASP A 35 6.11 16.21 -7.75
N TYR A 36 4.97 16.85 -8.05
CA TYR A 36 4.56 18.08 -7.39
C TYR A 36 4.28 17.85 -5.90
N ILE A 37 3.60 16.74 -5.59
CA ILE A 37 3.28 16.38 -4.20
C ILE A 37 4.56 16.12 -3.40
N ALA A 38 5.52 15.38 -3.98
CA ALA A 38 6.79 15.06 -3.35
C ALA A 38 7.69 16.28 -3.12
N THR A 39 7.62 17.29 -4.00
CA THR A 39 8.50 18.46 -3.95
C THR A 39 7.92 19.64 -3.17
N VAL A 40 6.60 19.84 -3.24
CA VAL A 40 5.91 21.02 -2.69
C VAL A 40 5.07 20.69 -1.46
N LEU A 41 4.37 19.55 -1.44
CA LEU A 41 3.41 19.18 -0.39
C LEU A 41 3.99 18.21 0.66
N CYS A 42 5.30 17.96 0.62
CA CYS A 42 5.95 17.05 1.55
C CYS A 42 6.02 17.66 2.96
N VAL A 43 5.31 17.06 3.91
CA VAL A 43 5.27 17.47 5.33
C VAL A 43 6.60 17.25 6.06
N GLU A 44 7.44 16.32 5.59
CA GLU A 44 8.66 15.89 6.29
C GLU A 44 9.94 16.15 5.46
N ARG A 45 9.97 17.30 4.78
CA ARG A 45 11.08 17.69 3.90
C ARG A 45 12.37 18.02 4.66
N GLU A 46 12.25 18.40 5.93
CA GLU A 46 13.38 18.89 6.74
C GLU A 46 14.17 17.77 7.43
N LYS A 47 13.69 16.51 7.37
CA LYS A 47 14.43 15.37 7.93
C LYS A 47 15.52 14.87 6.98
N PRO A 48 16.76 14.66 7.46
CA PRO A 48 17.94 14.42 6.61
C PRO A 48 17.99 13.06 5.88
N ILE A 49 16.99 12.19 6.03
CA ILE A 49 16.99 10.81 5.46
C ILE A 49 15.63 10.46 4.81
N THR A 50 14.87 11.44 4.32
CA THR A 50 13.56 11.18 3.70
C THR A 50 13.61 11.29 2.18
N MET A 51 13.53 10.15 1.50
CA MET A 51 13.03 10.16 0.12
C MET A 51 11.51 10.35 0.18
N CYS A 52 11.05 11.56 -0.15
CA CYS A 52 9.62 11.86 -0.14
C CYS A 52 8.96 11.36 -1.43
N MET A 53 8.00 10.44 -1.30
CA MET A 53 7.25 9.85 -2.43
C MET A 53 5.77 10.26 -2.42
N GLY A 54 5.38 11.19 -1.55
CA GLY A 54 4.00 11.68 -1.42
C GLY A 54 3.04 10.76 -0.65
N SER A 55 3.51 9.66 -0.07
CA SER A 55 2.66 8.64 0.61
C SER A 55 1.81 9.19 1.76
N CYS A 56 2.33 10.14 2.54
CA CYS A 56 1.57 10.82 3.59
C CYS A 56 0.33 11.54 3.02
N PHE A 57 0.51 12.29 1.93
CA PHE A 57 -0.59 13.00 1.27
C PHE A 57 -1.66 12.05 0.73
N LEU A 58 -1.25 10.96 0.07
CA LEU A 58 -2.19 9.95 -0.42
C LEU A 58 -2.98 9.32 0.73
N THR A 59 -2.29 8.97 1.82
CA THR A 59 -2.91 8.35 2.99
C THR A 59 -3.95 9.28 3.62
N ASP A 60 -3.65 10.56 3.76
CA ASP A 60 -4.58 11.53 4.34
C ASP A 60 -5.78 11.79 3.44
N ARG A 61 -5.59 11.82 2.12
CA ARG A 61 -6.69 11.91 1.15
C ARG A 61 -7.60 10.69 1.19
N LEU A 62 -7.04 9.50 1.32
CA LEU A 62 -7.82 8.26 1.45
C LEU A 62 -8.60 8.23 2.77
N LYS A 63 -7.99 8.60 3.90
CA LYS A 63 -8.68 8.69 5.19
C LYS A 63 -9.88 9.65 5.13
N ALA A 64 -9.68 10.85 4.57
CA ALA A 64 -10.77 11.81 4.44
C ALA A 64 -11.96 11.29 3.59
N LEU A 65 -11.71 10.41 2.61
CA LEU A 65 -12.78 9.73 1.88
C LEU A 65 -13.50 8.70 2.74
N TYR A 66 -12.76 7.92 3.54
CA TYR A 66 -13.35 6.91 4.43
C TYR A 66 -14.16 7.53 5.57
N ASP A 67 -13.64 8.56 6.22
CA ASP A 67 -14.34 9.25 7.32
C ASP A 67 -15.67 9.84 6.83
N GLN A 68 -15.69 10.42 5.62
CA GLN A 68 -16.90 10.96 5.00
C GLN A 68 -17.89 9.87 4.55
N GLN A 69 -17.40 8.64 4.29
CA GLN A 69 -18.24 7.48 4.02
C GLN A 69 -18.91 7.01 5.33
N GLU A 70 -18.13 6.90 6.40
CA GLU A 70 -18.57 6.41 7.72
C GLU A 70 -19.61 7.35 8.35
N GLU A 71 -19.39 8.67 8.33
CA GLU A 71 -20.40 9.66 8.76
C GLU A 71 -21.71 9.57 7.97
N ARG A 72 -21.65 9.13 6.70
CA ARG A 72 -22.83 8.98 5.84
C ARG A 72 -23.60 7.69 6.15
N ASP A 73 -22.88 6.64 6.53
CA ASP A 73 -23.43 5.35 6.92
C ASP A 73 -24.07 5.40 8.33
N GLU A 74 -23.56 6.24 9.25
CA GLU A 74 -24.17 6.45 10.57
C GLU A 74 -25.56 7.13 10.50
N VAL A 75 -25.85 7.87 9.43
CA VAL A 75 -27.14 8.56 9.20
C VAL A 75 -28.20 7.62 8.61
N MET A 76 -27.80 6.46 8.11
CA MET A 76 -28.70 5.45 7.53
C MET A 76 -28.78 4.24 8.46
N PRO A 77 -29.96 3.86 9.00
CA PRO A 77 -30.04 2.69 9.86
C PRO A 77 -29.57 1.46 9.08
N PRO A 78 -28.71 0.60 9.66
CA PRO A 78 -28.13 -0.53 8.94
C PRO A 78 -29.27 -1.46 8.52
N SER A 79 -29.59 -1.50 7.23
CA SER A 79 -30.33 -2.62 6.67
C SER A 79 -29.40 -3.83 6.78
N GLU A 80 -29.71 -4.77 7.67
CA GLU A 80 -28.99 -6.03 7.82
C GLU A 80 -29.10 -6.87 6.54
N VAL A 81 -28.36 -6.50 5.50
CA VAL A 81 -28.04 -7.38 4.40
C VAL A 81 -26.80 -8.14 4.86
N GLN A 82 -27.03 -9.27 5.53
CA GLN A 82 -25.97 -10.23 5.83
C GLN A 82 -25.47 -10.82 4.50
N MET A 83 -24.50 -10.16 3.87
CA MET A 83 -23.68 -10.80 2.86
C MET A 83 -22.84 -11.85 3.57
N ALA A 84 -23.33 -13.09 3.53
CA ALA A 84 -22.57 -14.25 3.97
C ALA A 84 -21.27 -14.30 3.19
N MET A 85 -20.17 -13.97 3.87
CA MET A 85 -18.82 -14.07 3.33
C MET A 85 -18.58 -15.55 2.98
N PRO A 86 -18.37 -15.91 1.71
CA PRO A 86 -18.08 -17.29 1.36
C PRO A 86 -16.78 -17.70 2.08
N PRO A 87 -16.67 -18.97 2.52
CA PRO A 87 -15.52 -19.43 3.27
C PRO A 87 -14.24 -19.12 2.50
N ALA A 88 -13.23 -18.59 3.21
CA ALA A 88 -11.92 -18.29 2.65
C ALA A 88 -11.44 -19.45 1.79
N TYR A 89 -11.43 -19.26 0.47
CA TYR A 89 -10.85 -20.23 -0.43
C TYR A 89 -9.36 -20.30 -0.09
N LYS A 90 -8.91 -21.46 0.38
CA LYS A 90 -7.48 -21.71 0.58
C LYS A 90 -6.84 -21.68 -0.80
N MET A 91 -6.22 -20.57 -1.15
CA MET A 91 -5.35 -20.50 -2.31
C MET A 91 -4.27 -21.58 -2.15
N PRO A 92 -4.19 -22.58 -3.04
CA PRO A 92 -3.04 -23.46 -3.04
C PRO A 92 -1.82 -22.60 -3.32
N ARG A 93 -0.87 -22.58 -2.38
CA ARG A 93 0.41 -21.90 -2.50
C ARG A 93 1.26 -22.65 -3.52
N ASN A 94 0.89 -22.59 -4.80
CA ASN A 94 1.79 -22.94 -5.89
C ASN A 94 2.81 -21.81 -5.97
N GLN A 95 3.84 -21.89 -5.15
CA GLN A 95 5.05 -21.13 -5.40
C GLN A 95 5.61 -21.67 -6.72
N PRO A 96 5.69 -20.88 -7.81
CA PRO A 96 6.62 -21.26 -8.85
C PRO A 96 7.98 -21.25 -8.19
N ARG A 97 8.54 -22.45 -7.95
CA ARG A 97 9.93 -22.59 -7.52
C ARG A 97 10.74 -22.00 -8.66
N LEU A 98 11.14 -20.75 -8.51
CA LEU A 98 12.14 -20.14 -9.36
C LEU A 98 13.41 -20.93 -9.07
N GLN A 99 13.60 -22.02 -9.81
CA GLN A 99 14.87 -22.74 -9.88
C GLN A 99 15.78 -21.83 -10.68
N MET A 100 16.29 -20.82 -9.99
CA MET A 100 17.47 -20.12 -10.43
C MET A 100 18.54 -21.21 -10.54
N LEU A 101 18.91 -21.59 -11.77
CA LEU A 101 20.14 -22.32 -12.02
C LEU A 101 21.28 -21.41 -11.57
N LEU A 102 21.55 -21.38 -10.27
CA LEU A 102 22.87 -21.02 -9.79
C LEU A 102 23.76 -22.19 -10.18
N GLN A 103 24.47 -21.99 -11.28
CA GLN A 103 25.66 -22.75 -11.59
C GLN A 103 26.55 -22.68 -10.34
N ASP A 104 26.70 -23.81 -9.65
CA ASP A 104 27.57 -23.97 -8.51
C ASP A 104 29.02 -23.95 -9.02
N GLU A 105 29.63 -22.77 -8.99
CA GLU A 105 31.08 -22.61 -9.00
C GLU A 105 31.40 -21.82 -7.74
N THR A 106 31.31 -22.48 -6.58
CA THR A 106 31.67 -21.89 -5.29
C THR A 106 33.21 -21.86 -5.16
N PRO A 107 33.85 -20.67 -5.03
CA PRO A 107 35.21 -20.60 -4.52
C PRO A 107 35.14 -20.88 -3.02
N GLN A 108 35.83 -21.91 -2.56
CA GLN A 108 35.98 -22.23 -1.14
C GLN A 108 36.65 -21.05 -0.41
N SER A 109 35.84 -20.20 0.23
CA SER A 109 36.33 -19.10 1.07
C SER A 109 36.39 -19.55 2.52
N ASP A 110 37.62 -19.71 3.03
CA ASP A 110 37.92 -20.10 4.41
C ASP A 110 37.36 -19.11 5.44
N LEU A 111 36.32 -19.54 6.14
CA LEU A 111 35.62 -18.85 7.24
C LEU A 111 36.53 -18.53 8.44
N ALA A 112 37.76 -19.04 8.48
CA ALA A 112 38.74 -18.74 9.52
C ALA A 112 39.28 -17.31 9.42
N GLN A 113 39.45 -16.78 8.20
CA GLN A 113 40.10 -15.48 8.02
C GLN A 113 39.18 -14.30 8.35
N TYR A 114 37.87 -14.45 8.14
CA TYR A 114 36.89 -13.40 8.43
C TYR A 114 36.72 -13.13 9.94
N LYS A 115 36.86 -14.16 10.80
CA LYS A 115 36.73 -13.98 12.26
C LYS A 115 37.82 -13.09 12.85
N SER A 116 39.03 -13.08 12.27
CA SER A 116 40.15 -12.27 12.77
C SER A 116 39.97 -10.77 12.54
N VAL A 117 39.26 -10.38 11.48
CA VAL A 117 39.09 -8.96 11.10
C VAL A 117 38.00 -8.29 11.94
N VAL A 118 36.94 -9.02 12.28
CA VAL A 118 35.79 -8.47 13.02
C VAL A 118 36.12 -8.25 14.50
N THR A 119 36.98 -9.08 15.08
CA THR A 119 37.39 -8.95 16.49
C THR A 119 38.34 -7.79 16.74
N ASP A 120 39.05 -7.31 15.72
CA ASP A 120 40.00 -6.20 15.84
C ASP A 120 39.27 -4.82 15.90
N ILE A 121 38.11 -4.72 15.24
CA ILE A 121 37.31 -3.49 15.14
C ILE A 121 36.42 -3.30 16.38
N PHE A 122 35.97 -4.39 17.02
CA PHE A 122 35.08 -4.35 18.18
C PHE A 122 35.67 -5.12 19.36
N HIS A 123 36.56 -4.47 20.11
CA HIS A 123 37.00 -5.00 21.40
C HIS A 123 36.01 -4.61 22.50
N PRO A 124 35.43 -5.58 23.24
CA PRO A 124 34.65 -5.27 24.43
C PRO A 124 35.56 -4.66 25.52
N PRO A 125 35.10 -3.64 26.28
CA PRO A 125 35.89 -3.05 27.34
C PRO A 125 36.21 -4.11 28.40
N GLN A 126 37.50 -4.25 28.74
CA GLN A 126 37.90 -5.15 29.81
C GLN A 126 37.58 -4.49 31.16
N VAL A 127 36.73 -5.16 31.94
CA VAL A 127 36.40 -4.77 33.30
C VAL A 127 37.64 -5.03 34.14
N VAL A 128 38.35 -3.98 34.53
CA VAL A 128 39.47 -4.07 35.48
C VAL A 128 38.88 -4.27 36.86
N GLY A 129 39.21 -5.41 37.49
CA GLY A 129 38.89 -5.71 38.89
C GLY A 129 39.92 -5.14 39.85
#